data_AF-A0A7C5BPN6-F1
#
_entry.id   AF-A0A7C5BPN6-F1
#
_cell.length_a   1.000
_cell.length_b   1.000
_cell.length_c   1.000
_cell.angle_alpha   90.00
_cell.angle_beta   90.00
_cell.angle_gamma   90.00
#
_symmetry.space_group_name_H-M   'P 1'
#
loop_
_entity.id
_entity.type
_entity.pdbx_description
1 polymer ?
#
loop_
_entity_poly.entity_id
_entity_poly.type
_entity_poly.pdbx_seq_one_letter_code
_entity_poly.pdbx_strand_id
1 'polypeptide(L)'
;MNTSCAMIICLLAVAAAALGAQQSTERMLDKLDSGPAELIGEFHFGAMDRGMFLPGLVDAGSQKARAESFAAYVRSAVDCPAVVGCHWCQYADEPITGRYYHGENYNIGFVDVTDTPYPELVAAARKVGADIYTRRGRAR
;
A
#
# COMPACT_ATOMS: atom_id res chain seq x y z
N MET A 1 -21.15 13.11 12.16
CA MET A 1 -19.70 12.84 12.14
C MET A 1 -19.51 11.34 12.36
N ASN A 2 -19.46 10.56 11.28
CA ASN A 2 -19.17 9.12 11.36
C ASN A 2 -17.75 8.89 10.86
N THR A 3 -16.82 8.68 11.79
CA THR A 3 -15.40 8.37 11.56
C THR A 3 -15.16 6.96 11.01
N SER A 4 -16.20 6.23 10.62
CA SER A 4 -16.09 4.85 10.14
C SER A 4 -15.55 4.71 8.71
N CYS A 5 -15.34 5.82 7.97
CA CYS A 5 -14.91 5.78 6.57
C CYS A 5 -13.39 5.62 6.39
N ALA A 6 -12.58 6.14 7.32
CA ALA A 6 -11.12 6.22 7.11
C ALA A 6 -10.40 4.87 7.28
N MET A 7 -10.85 4.00 8.18
CA MET A 7 -10.19 2.70 8.44
C MET A 7 -10.50 1.62 7.40
N ILE A 8 -11.56 1.78 6.58
CA ILE A 8 -11.97 0.79 5.58
C ILE A 8 -11.19 0.94 4.25
N ILE A 9 -10.50 2.07 4.06
CA ILE A 9 -9.74 2.36 2.83
C ILE A 9 -8.45 1.51 2.76
N CYS A 10 -7.89 1.11 3.90
CA CYS A 10 -6.62 0.39 4.01
C CYS A 10 -6.65 -1.02 3.39
N LEU A 11 -7.81 -1.70 3.39
CA LEU A 11 -7.89 -3.12 2.99
C LEU A 11 -8.24 -3.36 1.51
N LEU A 12 -8.87 -2.41 0.82
CA LEU A 12 -9.55 -2.72 -0.43
C LEU A 12 -8.65 -2.63 -1.67
N ALA A 13 -7.80 -1.60 -1.80
CA ALA A 13 -6.99 -1.46 -3.01
C ALA A 13 -5.87 -2.52 -3.17
N VAL A 14 -5.64 -3.34 -2.15
CA VAL A 14 -4.70 -4.46 -2.20
C VAL A 14 -5.33 -5.76 -2.73
N ALA A 15 -6.61 -6.03 -2.45
CA ALA A 15 -7.25 -7.28 -2.86
C ALA A 15 -7.41 -7.44 -4.39
N ALA A 16 -7.33 -6.34 -5.15
CA ALA A 16 -7.50 -6.34 -6.59
C ALA A 16 -6.31 -6.93 -7.37
N ALA A 17 -5.08 -6.86 -6.84
CA ALA A 17 -3.89 -7.33 -7.57
C ALA A 17 -3.59 -8.83 -7.39
N ALA A 18 -4.12 -9.46 -6.33
CA ALA A 18 -3.74 -10.83 -5.97
C ALA A 18 -4.88 -11.87 -5.99
N LEU A 19 -6.16 -11.48 -5.93
CA LEU A 19 -7.25 -12.42 -5.59
C LEU A 19 -8.51 -12.38 -6.48
N GLY A 20 -8.50 -11.73 -7.64
CA GLY A 20 -9.69 -11.68 -8.50
C GLY A 20 -10.89 -10.93 -7.89
N ALA A 21 -10.64 -10.11 -6.85
CA ALA A 21 -11.64 -9.26 -6.19
C ALA A 21 -11.79 -7.90 -6.88
N GLN A 22 -11.80 -7.89 -8.22
CA GLN A 22 -11.91 -6.67 -9.04
C GLN A 22 -13.21 -5.90 -8.74
N GLN A 23 -14.28 -6.63 -8.41
CA GLN A 23 -15.63 -6.08 -8.32
C GLN A 23 -15.91 -5.27 -7.04
N SER A 24 -15.19 -5.50 -5.93
CA SER A 24 -15.40 -4.76 -4.67
C SER A 24 -14.60 -3.45 -4.61
N THR A 25 -13.47 -3.41 -5.29
CA THR A 25 -12.61 -2.21 -5.44
C THR A 25 -13.20 -1.22 -6.42
N GLU A 26 -13.60 -1.68 -7.60
CA GLU A 26 -14.30 -0.85 -8.60
C GLU A 26 -15.54 -0.18 -7.99
N ARG A 27 -16.36 -0.93 -7.25
CA ARG A 27 -17.58 -0.42 -6.60
C ARG A 27 -17.32 0.61 -5.49
N MET A 28 -16.12 0.63 -4.90
CA MET A 28 -15.74 1.64 -3.91
C MET A 28 -15.12 2.87 -4.58
N LEU A 29 -14.32 2.67 -5.64
CA LEU A 29 -13.80 3.74 -6.47
C LEU A 29 -14.95 4.49 -7.19
N ASP A 30 -15.97 3.79 -7.68
CA ASP A 30 -17.19 4.41 -8.25
C ASP A 30 -17.91 5.35 -7.27
N LYS A 31 -17.85 5.04 -5.96
CA LYS A 31 -18.41 5.92 -4.91
C LYS A 31 -17.52 7.14 -4.65
N LEU A 32 -16.22 7.01 -4.91
CA LEU A 32 -15.25 8.08 -4.74
C LEU A 32 -15.18 8.99 -5.96
N ASP A 33 -15.45 8.50 -7.17
CA ASP A 33 -15.29 9.25 -8.43
C ASP A 33 -16.08 10.57 -8.53
N SER A 34 -17.08 10.77 -7.67
CA SER A 34 -17.87 12.01 -7.57
C SER A 34 -17.87 12.64 -6.17
N GLY A 35 -17.05 12.12 -5.25
CA GLY A 35 -16.98 12.51 -3.85
C GLY A 35 -15.96 13.63 -3.54
N PRO A 36 -15.85 14.04 -2.27
CA PRO A 36 -14.80 14.96 -1.81
C PRO A 36 -13.40 14.35 -1.98
N ALA A 37 -12.37 15.19 -1.89
CA ALA A 37 -10.99 14.71 -1.91
C ALA A 37 -10.68 13.77 -0.74
N GLU A 38 -10.15 12.59 -1.02
CA GLU A 38 -9.82 11.54 -0.06
C GLU A 38 -8.31 11.31 0.04
N LEU A 39 -7.82 11.04 1.24
CA LEU A 39 -6.43 10.65 1.50
C LEU A 39 -6.39 9.23 2.07
N ILE A 40 -5.64 8.35 1.42
CA ILE A 40 -5.39 7.00 1.94
C ILE A 40 -4.33 7.12 3.03
N GLY A 41 -4.76 6.98 4.29
CA GLY A 41 -3.87 7.16 5.44
C GLY A 41 -2.80 6.07 5.57
N GLU A 42 -3.14 4.83 5.23
CA GLU A 42 -2.28 3.68 5.40
C GLU A 42 -2.53 2.65 4.30
N PHE A 43 -1.45 2.03 3.81
CA PHE A 43 -1.47 0.80 3.04
C PHE A 43 -0.09 0.13 3.12
N HIS A 44 -0.04 -1.18 2.91
CA HIS A 44 1.22 -1.94 2.85
C HIS A 44 1.06 -3.29 2.16
N PHE A 45 2.20 -3.87 1.87
CA PHE A 45 2.36 -5.25 1.42
C PHE A 45 3.61 -5.80 2.10
N GLY A 46 3.64 -7.08 2.42
CA GLY A 46 4.85 -7.72 2.91
C GLY A 46 5.14 -9.06 2.26
N ALA A 47 6.29 -9.61 2.60
CA ALA A 47 6.74 -10.92 2.13
C ALA A 47 7.65 -11.57 3.18
N MET A 48 7.83 -12.89 3.09
CA MET A 48 8.62 -13.67 4.06
C MET A 48 9.94 -14.19 3.50
N ASP A 49 10.33 -13.79 2.30
CA ASP A 49 11.54 -14.21 1.59
C ASP A 49 12.84 -13.61 2.14
N ARG A 50 12.77 -12.88 3.26
CA ARG A 50 13.90 -12.22 3.95
C ARG A 50 13.94 -12.49 5.47
N GLY A 51 13.29 -13.56 5.94
CA GLY A 51 13.46 -14.06 7.31
C GLY A 51 12.45 -13.54 8.34
N MET A 52 11.45 -12.76 7.91
CA MET A 52 10.31 -12.38 8.75
C MET A 52 9.28 -13.53 8.84
N PHE A 53 8.56 -13.63 9.96
CA PHE A 53 7.60 -14.70 10.20
C PHE A 53 6.17 -14.38 9.78
N LEU A 54 5.84 -13.10 9.57
CA LEU A 54 4.55 -12.66 9.06
C LEU A 54 4.73 -11.59 7.97
N PRO A 55 4.00 -11.68 6.84
CA PRO A 55 4.05 -10.70 5.77
C PRO A 55 3.16 -9.48 6.04
N GLY A 56 2.45 -9.43 7.18
CA GLY A 56 1.41 -8.45 7.45
C GLY A 56 0.04 -8.83 6.90
N LEU A 57 -0.84 -7.84 6.82
CA LEU A 57 -2.23 -8.04 6.38
C LEU A 57 -2.36 -8.54 4.94
N VAL A 58 -1.36 -8.28 4.10
CA VAL A 58 -1.35 -8.70 2.71
C VAL A 58 0.00 -9.26 2.34
N ASP A 59 -0.02 -10.55 2.01
CA ASP A 59 1.13 -11.29 1.49
C ASP A 59 1.29 -11.08 -0.02
N ALA A 60 2.44 -10.54 -0.42
CA ALA A 60 2.87 -10.44 -1.81
C ALA A 60 3.74 -11.61 -2.25
N GLY A 61 4.20 -12.47 -1.34
CA GLY A 61 4.98 -13.68 -1.63
C GLY A 61 6.48 -13.46 -1.85
N SER A 62 6.93 -12.28 -2.30
CA SER A 62 8.36 -11.93 -2.42
C SER A 62 8.60 -10.41 -2.38
N GLN A 63 9.82 -9.95 -2.09
CA GLN A 63 10.17 -8.51 -2.14
C GLN A 63 9.93 -7.90 -3.54
N LYS A 64 10.15 -8.69 -4.60
CA LYS A 64 9.85 -8.27 -5.97
C LYS A 64 8.35 -8.03 -6.16
N ALA A 65 7.53 -9.01 -5.80
CA ALA A 65 6.08 -8.90 -5.92
C ALA A 65 5.53 -7.80 -5.00
N ARG A 66 6.09 -7.63 -3.80
CA ARG A 66 5.78 -6.54 -2.86
C ARG A 66 5.97 -5.16 -3.51
N ALA A 67 7.09 -4.97 -4.22
CA ALA A 67 7.37 -3.73 -4.94
C ALA A 67 6.44 -3.53 -6.17
N GLU A 68 6.09 -4.61 -6.87
CA GLU A 68 5.11 -4.57 -7.96
C GLU A 68 3.71 -4.18 -7.46
N SER A 69 3.28 -4.76 -6.33
CA SER A 69 2.01 -4.44 -5.68
C SER A 69 1.96 -3.00 -5.17
N PHE A 70 3.05 -2.51 -4.55
CA PHE A 70 3.19 -1.10 -4.20
C PHE A 70 2.98 -0.20 -5.43
N ALA A 71 3.66 -0.51 -6.54
CA ALA A 71 3.56 0.32 -7.73
C ALA A 71 2.17 0.31 -8.37
N ALA A 72 1.50 -0.86 -8.36
CA ALA A 72 0.13 -1.00 -8.84
C ALA A 72 -0.85 -0.20 -7.97
N TYR A 73 -0.71 -0.28 -6.65
CA TYR A 73 -1.57 0.42 -5.69
C TYR A 73 -1.46 1.94 -5.81
N VAL A 74 -0.23 2.47 -5.83
CA VAL A 74 -0.04 3.93 -5.95
C VAL A 74 -0.57 4.43 -7.28
N ARG A 75 -0.44 3.66 -8.36
CA ARG A 75 -0.99 4.02 -9.68
C ARG A 75 -2.52 3.99 -9.69
N SER A 76 -3.17 3.01 -9.07
CA SER A 76 -4.63 2.99 -8.99
C SER A 76 -5.16 4.17 -8.15
N ALA A 77 -4.47 4.53 -7.07
CA ALA A 77 -4.77 5.73 -6.28
C ALA A 77 -4.60 7.02 -7.12
N VAL A 78 -3.56 7.09 -7.97
CA VAL A 78 -3.35 8.20 -8.90
C VAL A 78 -4.37 8.24 -10.03
N ASP A 79 -4.99 7.13 -10.39
CA ASP A 79 -6.01 7.08 -11.43
C ASP A 79 -7.41 7.45 -10.90
N CYS A 80 -7.68 7.23 -9.60
CA CYS A 80 -8.94 7.63 -8.97
C CYS A 80 -9.02 9.15 -8.77
N PRO A 81 -9.97 9.89 -9.41
CA PRO A 81 -10.04 11.35 -9.37
C PRO A 81 -10.17 11.97 -7.97
N ALA A 82 -10.86 11.29 -7.05
CA ALA A 82 -11.05 11.80 -5.69
C ALA A 82 -9.87 11.55 -4.75
N VAL A 83 -9.01 10.56 -5.02
CA VAL A 83 -7.87 10.29 -4.14
C VAL A 83 -6.77 11.31 -4.39
N VAL A 84 -6.39 12.10 -3.37
CA VAL A 84 -5.34 13.13 -3.50
C VAL A 84 -3.96 12.66 -3.01
N GLY A 85 -3.88 11.49 -2.39
CA GLY A 85 -2.62 10.90 -1.96
C GLY A 85 -2.80 9.56 -1.23
N CYS A 86 -1.67 8.90 -0.97
CA CYS A 86 -1.62 7.70 -0.15
C CYS A 86 -0.30 7.66 0.64
N HIS A 87 -0.35 7.14 1.87
CA HIS A 87 0.83 6.96 2.72
C HIS A 87 1.05 5.49 3.06
N TRP A 88 2.31 5.07 2.92
CA TRP A 88 2.75 3.73 3.26
C TRP A 88 2.87 3.55 4.78
N CYS A 89 2.36 2.43 5.29
CA CYS A 89 2.56 2.00 6.67
C CYS A 89 3.53 0.81 6.68
N GLN A 90 4.79 0.94 7.09
CA GLN A 90 5.44 2.05 7.76
C GLN A 90 6.92 2.15 7.36
N TYR A 91 7.68 3.06 7.95
CA TYR A 91 9.06 3.30 7.55
C TYR A 91 9.98 2.08 7.76
N ALA A 92 9.98 1.48 8.94
CA ALA A 92 10.84 0.34 9.28
C ALA A 92 10.03 -0.93 9.50
N ASP A 93 10.67 -2.09 9.31
CA ASP A 93 10.08 -3.37 9.66
C ASP A 93 9.76 -3.42 11.15
N GLU A 94 8.75 -4.23 11.48
CA GLU A 94 8.45 -4.49 12.87
C GLU A 94 9.47 -5.43 13.49
N PRO A 95 9.65 -5.39 14.82
CA PRO A 95 10.51 -6.36 15.50
C PRO A 95 10.04 -7.79 15.19
N ILE A 96 10.97 -8.67 14.84
CA ILE A 96 10.66 -10.08 14.55
C ILE A 96 9.96 -10.79 15.72
N THR A 97 10.22 -10.32 16.94
CA THR A 97 9.61 -10.79 18.20
C THR A 97 8.30 -10.08 18.56
N GLY A 98 7.81 -9.18 17.70
CA GLY A 98 6.59 -8.41 17.92
C GLY A 98 6.83 -7.03 18.53
N ARG A 99 6.05 -6.04 18.09
CA ARG A 99 6.02 -4.69 18.67
C ARG A 99 5.46 -4.72 20.10
N TYR A 100 5.99 -3.85 20.95
CA TYR A 100 5.73 -3.84 22.41
C TYR A 100 4.25 -3.93 22.80
N TYR A 101 3.36 -3.20 22.12
CA TYR A 101 1.99 -3.03 22.60
C TYR A 101 1.09 -4.25 22.34
N HIS A 102 1.33 -5.02 21.26
CA HIS A 102 0.45 -6.15 20.91
C HIS A 102 1.10 -7.22 20.01
N GLY A 103 2.43 -7.24 19.89
CA GLY A 103 3.16 -8.34 19.27
C GLY A 103 3.12 -8.43 17.74
N GLU A 104 2.69 -7.39 17.01
CA GLU A 104 2.77 -7.36 15.53
C GLU A 104 4.22 -7.44 15.06
N ASN A 105 4.53 -8.36 14.15
CA ASN A 105 5.87 -8.66 13.67
C ASN A 105 5.94 -8.76 12.13
N TYR A 106 5.36 -7.78 11.45
CA TYR A 106 5.18 -7.75 10.01
C TYR A 106 6.41 -7.27 9.22
N ASN A 107 6.64 -7.87 8.05
CA ASN A 107 7.56 -7.35 7.03
C ASN A 107 6.92 -6.22 6.19
N ILE A 108 6.72 -5.06 6.80
CA ILE A 108 6.02 -3.93 6.17
C ILE A 108 6.87 -2.65 6.11
N GLY A 109 8.16 -2.71 6.45
CA GLY A 109 9.08 -1.59 6.38
C GLY A 109 9.59 -1.26 4.98
N PHE A 110 9.87 0.02 4.72
CA PHE A 110 10.77 0.44 3.64
C PHE A 110 12.24 0.10 3.90
N VAL A 111 12.60 0.03 5.18
CA VAL A 111 13.91 -0.44 5.67
C VAL A 111 13.72 -1.63 6.61
N ASP A 112 14.71 -2.50 6.70
CA ASP A 112 14.73 -3.60 7.67
C ASP A 112 15.17 -3.13 9.07
N VAL A 113 15.20 -4.05 10.04
CA VAL A 113 15.59 -3.77 11.43
C VAL A 113 17.04 -3.29 11.59
N THR A 114 17.88 -3.47 10.56
CA THR A 114 19.26 -3.00 10.52
C THR A 114 19.41 -1.67 9.78
N ASP A 115 18.30 -0.98 9.50
CA ASP A 115 18.25 0.26 8.71
C ASP A 115 18.74 0.08 7.27
N THR A 116 18.62 -1.14 6.73
CA THR A 116 18.96 -1.42 5.33
C THR A 116 17.70 -1.28 4.45
N PRO A 117 17.70 -0.41 3.42
CA PRO A 117 16.55 -0.26 2.54
C PRO A 117 16.27 -1.48 1.67
N TYR A 118 14.98 -1.80 1.45
CA TYR A 118 14.58 -2.80 0.46
C TYR A 118 14.75 -2.24 -0.96
N PRO A 119 15.75 -2.72 -1.74
CA PRO A 119 16.11 -2.08 -3.00
C PRO A 119 14.98 -2.16 -4.04
N GLU A 120 14.20 -3.24 -4.05
CA GLU A 120 13.04 -3.41 -4.93
C GLU A 120 11.97 -2.33 -4.67
N LEU A 121 11.64 -2.12 -3.39
CA LEU A 121 10.62 -1.16 -2.97
C LEU A 121 11.08 0.29 -3.21
N VAL A 122 12.35 0.60 -2.92
CA VAL A 122 12.96 1.91 -3.23
C VAL A 122 12.93 2.20 -4.73
N ALA A 123 13.28 1.22 -5.57
CA ALA A 123 13.25 1.37 -7.01
C ALA A 123 11.82 1.61 -7.53
N ALA A 124 10.85 0.87 -7.02
CA ALA A 124 9.43 1.06 -7.35
C ALA A 124 8.92 2.44 -6.92
N ALA A 125 9.22 2.88 -5.69
CA ALA A 125 8.84 4.19 -5.17
C ALA A 125 9.40 5.34 -6.01
N ARG A 126 10.68 5.30 -6.37
CA ARG A 126 11.29 6.30 -7.25
C ARG A 126 10.66 6.32 -8.63
N LYS A 127 10.41 5.15 -9.22
CA LYS A 127 9.83 5.02 -10.56
C LYS A 127 8.41 5.59 -10.60
N VAL A 128 7.57 5.23 -9.65
CA VAL A 128 6.18 5.71 -9.58
C VAL A 128 6.15 7.18 -9.19
N GLY A 129 6.93 7.60 -8.18
CA GLY A 129 7.01 9.00 -7.77
C GLY A 129 7.41 9.96 -8.90
N ALA A 130 8.23 9.51 -9.86
CA ALA A 130 8.55 10.30 -11.04
C ALA A 130 7.39 10.40 -12.06
N ASP A 131 6.43 9.47 -12.05
CA ASP A 131 5.32 9.39 -13.01
C ASP A 131 4.01 10.01 -12.51
N ILE A 132 3.80 10.14 -11.18
CA ILE A 132 2.49 10.45 -10.58
C ILE A 132 1.82 11.72 -11.13
N TYR A 133 2.53 12.84 -11.25
CA TYR A 133 1.93 14.10 -11.69
C TYR A 133 1.61 14.09 -13.18
N THR A 134 2.49 13.49 -13.98
CA THR A 134 2.25 13.33 -15.42
C THR A 134 1.05 12.42 -15.67
N ARG A 135 0.94 11.32 -14.92
CA ARG A 135 -0.18 10.37 -15.00
C ARG A 135 -1.50 11.05 -14.61
N ARG A 136 -1.53 11.74 -13.46
CA ARG A 136 -2.70 12.50 -13.00
C ARG A 136 -3.14 13.57 -14.01
N GLY A 137 -2.19 14.27 -14.62
CA GLY A 137 -2.47 15.34 -15.59
C GLY A 137 -3.07 14.85 -16.92
N ARG A 138 -2.89 13.58 -17.29
CA ARG A 138 -3.47 12.98 -18.51
C ARG A 138 -4.87 12.40 -18.31
N ALA A 139 -5.27 12.15 -17.06
CA ALA A 139 -6.57 11.59 -16.71
C ALA A 139 -7.68 12.66 -16.59
N ARG A 140 -7.36 13.93 -16.87
CA ARG A 140 -8.28 15.07 -16.91
C ARG A 140 -8.38 15.60 -18.33
#